data_AF-A0A3N5ZTM3-F1
#
_entry.id   AF-A0A3N5ZTM3-F1
#
_cell.length_a   1.000
_cell.length_b   1.000
_cell.length_c   1.000
_cell.angle_alpha   90.00
_cell.angle_beta   90.00
_cell.angle_gamma   90.00
#
_symmetry.space_group_name_H-M   'P 1'
#
loop_
_entity.id
_entity.type
_entity.pdbx_description
1 polymer ?
#
loop_
_entity_poly.entity_id
_entity_poly.type
_entity_poly.pdbx_seq_one_letter_code
_entity_poly.pdbx_strand_id
1 'polypeptide(L)' 'AHLSSMDVKAGDAVTRDQRVGRSGMTGLAGGDHLHFSMLLNGRPINSVEWWDPHWIEDRVLRKVREASHGSN' A
#
# COMPACT_ATOMS: atom_id res chain seq x y z
N ALA A 1 -8.34 4.10 -5.87
CA ALA A 1 -9.15 4.37 -7.06
C ALA A 1 -10.61 4.62 -6.65
N HIS A 2 -11.49 4.93 -7.61
CA HIS A 2 -12.91 5.26 -7.44
C HIS A 2 -13.22 6.57 -6.71
N LEU A 3 -12.22 7.41 -6.45
CA LEU A 3 -12.42 8.66 -5.70
C LEU A 3 -13.42 9.60 -6.40
N SER A 4 -14.23 10.30 -5.61
CA SER A 4 -15.12 11.38 -6.09
C SER A 4 -14.42 12.72 -6.20
N SER A 5 -13.36 12.93 -5.40
CA SER A 5 -12.45 14.07 -5.52
C SER A 5 -11.03 13.71 -5.09
N MET A 6 -10.04 14.38 -5.66
CA MET A 6 -8.64 14.30 -5.23
C MET A 6 -8.21 15.67 -4.69
N ASP A 7 -7.57 15.66 -3.53
CA ASP A 7 -7.12 16.86 -2.82
C ASP A 7 -5.60 17.09 -2.97
N VAL A 8 -4.92 16.17 -3.68
CA VAL A 8 -3.47 16.19 -3.94
C VAL A 8 -3.19 16.00 -5.44
N LYS A 9 -1.98 16.39 -5.87
CA LYS A 9 -1.49 16.18 -7.25
C LYS A 9 -0.13 15.49 -7.26
N ALA A 10 0.28 15.03 -8.44
CA ALA A 10 1.59 14.42 -8.63
C ALA A 10 2.71 15.40 -8.21
N GLY A 11 3.65 14.91 -7.40
CA GLY A 11 4.75 15.70 -6.87
C GLY A 11 4.50 16.28 -5.46
N ASP A 12 3.27 16.26 -4.96
CA ASP A 12 3.00 16.68 -3.58
C ASP A 12 3.59 15.68 -2.58
N ALA A 13 4.21 16.18 -1.51
CA ALA A 13 4.51 15.38 -0.34
C ALA A 13 3.24 15.19 0.50
N VAL A 14 3.02 13.98 1.02
CA VAL A 14 1.89 13.67 1.90
C VAL A 14 2.38 13.20 3.26
N THR A 15 1.69 13.61 4.33
CA THR A 15 1.97 13.13 5.69
C THR A 15 0.96 12.09 6.13
N ARG A 16 1.30 11.35 7.20
CA ARG A 16 0.33 10.49 7.88
C ARG A 16 -0.91 11.31 8.28
N ASP A 17 -2.08 10.68 8.16
CA ASP A 17 -3.41 11.24 8.48
C ASP A 17 -3.87 12.41 7.61
N GLN A 18 -3.08 12.84 6.63
CA GLN A 18 -3.51 13.83 5.65
C GLN A 18 -4.61 13.24 4.75
N ARG A 19 -5.74 13.96 4.62
CA ARG A 19 -6.77 13.62 3.65
C ARG A 19 -6.24 13.86 2.23
N VAL A 20 -6.28 12.82 1.40
CA VAL A 20 -5.83 12.88 -0.02
C VAL A 20 -6.99 12.94 -1.03
N GLY A 21 -8.23 12.75 -0.57
CA GLY A 21 -9.42 12.78 -1.41
C GLY A 21 -10.65 12.22 -0.67
N ARG A 22 -11.72 11.96 -1.43
CA ARG A 22 -12.97 11.37 -0.94
C ARG A 22 -13.31 10.11 -1.74
N SER A 23 -13.84 9.08 -1.06
CA SER A 23 -14.35 7.88 -1.74
C SER A 23 -15.46 8.24 -2.73
N GLY A 24 -15.78 7.30 -3.61
CA GLY A 24 -16.83 7.49 -4.58
C GLY A 24 -17.01 6.23 -5.43
N MET A 25 -17.51 6.45 -6.64
CA MET A 25 -17.85 5.38 -7.59
C MET A 25 -17.35 5.69 -9.01
N THR A 26 -16.27 6.46 -9.16
CA THR A 26 -15.74 6.76 -10.49
C THR A 26 -15.14 5.52 -11.16
N GLY A 27 -15.27 5.39 -12.47
CA GLY A 27 -14.82 4.21 -13.22
C GLY A 27 -15.75 3.00 -13.07
N LEU A 28 -15.19 1.78 -13.13
CA LEU A 28 -15.95 0.54 -12.93
C LEU A 28 -16.12 0.27 -11.42
N ALA A 29 -17.21 0.74 -10.83
CA ALA A 29 -17.54 0.57 -9.42
C ALA A 29 -19.02 0.19 -9.25
N GLY A 30 -19.31 -0.79 -8.40
CA GLY A 30 -20.70 -1.20 -8.08
C GLY A 30 -21.40 -0.34 -7.02
N GLY A 31 -20.69 0.64 -6.44
CA GLY A 31 -21.16 1.47 -5.34
C GLY A 31 -20.02 2.35 -4.80
N ASP A 32 -20.34 3.24 -3.85
CA ASP A 32 -19.33 4.07 -3.19
C ASP A 32 -18.42 3.19 -2.32
N HIS A 33 -17.13 3.15 -2.67
CA HIS A 33 -16.10 2.47 -1.90
C HIS A 33 -14.71 3.01 -2.24
N LEU A 34 -13.73 2.65 -1.41
CA LEU A 34 -12.32 2.87 -1.70
C LEU A 34 -11.69 1.58 -2.21
N HIS A 35 -11.24 1.58 -3.46
CA HIS A 35 -10.28 0.58 -3.91
C HIS A 35 -8.87 1.01 -3.52
N PHE A 36 -8.32 0.35 -2.50
CA PHE A 36 -6.96 0.56 -2.00
C PHE A 36 -6.05 -0.59 -2.44
N SER A 37 -4.85 -0.27 -2.92
CA SER A 37 -3.84 -1.23 -3.35
C SER A 37 -2.46 -0.78 -2.89
N MET A 38 -1.61 -1.73 -2.52
CA MET A 38 -0.19 -1.50 -2.27
C MET A 38 0.63 -2.14 -3.39
N LEU A 39 1.72 -1.49 -3.77
CA LEU A 39 2.63 -1.98 -4.80
C LEU A 39 4.04 -2.06 -4.23
N LEU A 40 4.71 -3.18 -4.48
CA LEU A 40 6.15 -3.33 -4.26
C LEU A 40 6.83 -3.42 -5.62
N ASN A 41 7.71 -2.46 -5.94
CA ASN A 41 8.37 -2.35 -7.25
C ASN A 41 7.37 -2.44 -8.43
N GLY A 42 6.24 -1.74 -8.31
CA GLY A 42 5.19 -1.71 -9.33
C GLY A 42 4.34 -2.99 -9.42
N ARG A 43 4.55 -4.00 -8.57
CA ARG A 43 3.74 -5.21 -8.52
C ARG A 43 2.72 -5.14 -7.38
N PRO A 44 1.43 -5.43 -7.62
CA PRO A 44 0.44 -5.50 -6.55
C PRO A 44 0.82 -6.56 -5.51
N ILE A 45 0.62 -6.22 -4.24
CA ILE A 45 0.83 -7.10 -3.09
C ILE A 45 -0.42 -7.10 -2.21
N ASN A 46 -0.56 -8.11 -1.35
CA ASN A 46 -1.63 -8.12 -0.35
C ASN A 46 -1.30 -7.09 0.75
N SER A 47 -2.11 -6.05 0.88
CA SER A 47 -1.87 -4.99 1.87
C SER A 47 -1.97 -5.49 3.31
N VAL A 48 -2.81 -6.50 3.60
CA VAL A 48 -3.01 -7.02 4.95
C VAL A 48 -1.73 -7.63 5.51
N GLU A 49 -0.99 -8.34 4.68
CA GLU A 49 0.31 -8.92 5.02
C GLU A 49 1.33 -7.83 5.44
N TRP A 50 1.30 -6.68 4.77
CA TRP A 50 2.23 -5.58 5.01
C TRP A 50 1.79 -4.62 6.12
N TRP A 51 0.64 -4.88 6.73
CA TRP A 51 0.21 -4.20 7.96
C TRP A 51 0.54 -5.00 9.22
N ASP A 52 0.77 -6.31 9.09
CA ASP A 52 1.09 -7.19 10.21
C ASP A 52 2.61 -7.20 10.47
N PRO A 53 3.07 -6.66 11.61
CA PRO A 53 4.49 -6.69 11.96
C PRO A 53 5.07 -8.10 12.06
N HIS A 54 4.26 -9.09 12.47
CA HIS A 54 4.73 -10.48 12.57
C HIS A 54 4.94 -11.08 11.19
N TRP A 55 4.01 -10.86 10.25
CA TRP A 55 4.19 -11.30 8.86
C TRP A 55 5.45 -10.68 8.25
N ILE A 56 5.69 -9.38 8.45
CA ILE A 56 6.89 -8.70 7.95
C ILE A 56 8.15 -9.33 8.53
N GLU A 57 8.18 -9.56 9.84
CA GLU A 57 9.32 -10.16 10.52
C GLU A 57 9.61 -11.57 9.97
N ASP A 58 8.60 -12.43 9.89
CA ASP A 58 8.77 -13.84 9.51
C ASP A 58 8.99 -14.06 8.01
N ARG A 59 8.37 -13.23 7.16
CA ARG A 59 8.35 -13.45 5.71
C ARG A 59 9.33 -12.56 4.95
N VAL A 60 9.79 -11.47 5.56
CA VAL A 60 10.74 -10.54 4.94
C VAL A 60 12.02 -10.45 5.76
N LEU A 61 11.97 -9.87 6.96
CA LEU A 61 13.17 -9.42 7.67
C LEU A 61 14.07 -10.60 8.09
N ARG A 62 13.49 -11.65 8.68
CA ARG A 62 14.25 -12.84 9.10
C ARG A 62 14.98 -13.50 7.94
N LYS A 63 14.31 -13.67 6.80
CA LYS A 63 14.91 -14.27 5.59
C LYS A 63 16.02 -13.42 4.99
N VAL A 64 15.85 -12.10 4.98
CA VAL A 64 16.91 -11.17 4.53
C VAL A 64 18.14 -11.30 5.40
N ARG A 65 17.97 -11.37 6.73
CA ARG A 65 19.09 -11.60 7.67
C ARG A 65 19.74 -12.96 7.45
N GLU A 66 18.97 -14.04 7.35
CA GLU A 66 19.49 -15.40 7.08
C GLU A 66 20.29 -15.46 5.78
N ALA A 67 19.79 -14.86 4.69
CA ALA A 67 20.50 -14.80 3.41
C ALA A 67 21.80 -13.99 3.50
N SER A 68 21.79 -12.91 4.29
CA SER A 68 22.98 -12.07 4.52
C SER A 68 24.04 -12.78 5.36
N HIS A 69 23.65 -13.66 6.28
CA HIS A 69 24.56 -14.42 7.14
C HIS A 69 25.13 -15.69 6.49
N GLY A 70 24.44 -16.30 5.52
CA GLY A 70 24.92 -17.47 4.78
C GLY A 70 25.92 -17.16 3.65
N SER A 71 26.33 -15.90 3.49
CA SER A 71 27.23 -15.43 2.43
C SER A 71 28.71 -15.37 2.85
N ASN A 72 29.10 -16.11 3.89
CA ASN A 72 30.46 -16.12 4.45
C ASN A 72 31.15 -17.48 4.21
#